data_AF-A0A9Q3Q9I4-F1
#
_entry.id   AF-A0A9Q3Q9I4-F1
#
_cell.length_a   1.000
_cell.length_b   1.000
_cell.length_c   1.000
_cell.angle_alpha   90.00
_cell.angle_beta   90.00
_cell.angle_gamma   90.00
#
_symmetry.space_group_name_H-M   'P 1'
#
loop_
_entity.id
_entity.type
_entity.pdbx_description
1 polymer ?
#
loop_
_entity_poly.entity_id
_entity_poly.type
_entity_poly.pdbx_seq_one_letter_code
_entity_poly.pdbx_strand_id
1 'polypeptide(L)'
;MLFSSTEEEHAKDVVTVLQRLTENNLFSKASKQITSLTSLLKEESPFIFDEEALSLSQLLKEALTTAPITSRFNHSLPTNVETDASDYALGDLLSHVNDSGNNPIEFDSHKLLPAELNYEIHEKELLGIVWALKH
;
A
#
# COMPACT_ATOMS: atom_id res chain seq x y z
N MET A 1 14.25 14.47 7.44
CA MET A 1 14.89 13.64 6.39
C MET A 1 16.16 13.08 7.00
N LEU A 2 16.27 11.75 7.09
CA LEU A 2 17.47 11.10 7.63
C LEU A 2 18.56 11.16 6.55
N PHE A 3 19.59 11.95 6.79
CA PHE A 3 20.80 11.97 5.96
C PHE A 3 21.82 11.04 6.62
N SER A 4 21.91 9.81 6.13
CA SER A 4 22.94 8.85 6.55
C SER A 4 24.27 9.29 5.95
N SER A 5 25.33 9.42 6.76
CA SER A 5 26.64 9.91 6.31
C SER A 5 27.60 8.77 5.93
N THR A 6 27.20 7.52 6.20
CA THR A 6 27.96 6.30 5.95
C THR A 6 27.07 5.20 5.37
N GLU A 7 27.64 4.27 4.60
CA GLU A 7 26.94 3.14 3.96
C GLU A 7 26.25 2.23 5.00
N GLU A 8 26.91 2.01 6.15
CA GLU A 8 26.41 1.21 7.26
C GLU A 8 25.21 1.86 7.97
N GLU A 9 25.21 3.19 8.13
CA GLU A 9 24.04 3.92 8.63
C GLU A 9 22.89 3.90 7.62
N HIS A 10 23.20 4.00 6.32
CA HIS A 10 22.18 3.97 5.28
C HIS A 10 21.44 2.63 5.25
N ALA A 11 22.19 1.53 5.34
CA ALA A 11 21.66 0.19 5.48
C ALA A 11 20.68 0.08 6.66
N LYS A 12 21.10 0.57 7.85
CA LYS A 12 20.29 0.53 9.07
C LYS A 12 19.01 1.39 8.96
N ASP A 13 19.11 2.56 8.33
CA ASP A 13 17.97 3.44 8.10
C ASP A 13 16.96 2.82 7.13
N VAL A 14 17.43 2.21 6.05
CA VAL A 14 16.58 1.50 5.09
C VAL A 14 15.85 0.33 5.75
N VAL A 15 16.55 -0.47 6.57
CA VAL A 15 15.94 -1.56 7.35
C VAL A 15 14.84 -1.02 8.28
N THR A 16 15.12 0.05 9.01
CA THR A 16 14.16 0.67 9.94
C THR A 16 12.93 1.20 9.20
N VAL A 17 13.13 1.83 8.05
CA VAL A 17 12.05 2.33 7.20
C VAL A 17 11.20 1.16 6.70
N LEU A 18 11.80 0.13 6.11
CA LEU A 18 11.08 -1.06 5.62
C LEU A 18 10.30 -1.78 6.72
N GLN A 19 10.86 -1.88 7.93
CA GLN A 19 10.17 -2.46 9.07
C GLN A 19 8.93 -1.64 9.47
N ARG A 20 9.06 -0.32 9.62
CA ARG A 20 7.92 0.57 9.94
C ARG A 20 6.84 0.54 8.86
N LEU A 21 7.25 0.47 7.61
CA LEU A 21 6.34 0.38 6.47
C LEU A 21 5.54 -0.93 6.50
N THR A 22 6.18 -2.04 6.90
CA THR A 22 5.54 -3.34 7.11
C THR A 22 4.57 -3.30 8.31
N GLU A 23 4.98 -2.70 9.42
CA GLU A 23 4.17 -2.57 10.65
C GLU A 23 2.90 -1.72 10.45
N ASN A 24 2.96 -0.71 9.58
CA ASN A 24 1.83 0.21 9.34
C ASN A 24 0.95 -0.20 8.15
N ASN A 25 1.15 -1.39 7.55
CA ASN A 25 0.44 -1.84 6.35
C ASN A 25 0.41 -0.81 5.20
N LEU A 26 1.38 0.12 5.16
CA LEU A 26 1.45 1.19 4.16
C LEU A 26 1.82 0.68 2.76
N PHE A 27 2.07 -0.61 2.65
CA PHE A 27 2.16 -1.32 1.38
C PHE A 27 1.25 -2.51 1.39
N SER A 28 0.46 -2.65 0.33
CA SER A 28 0.00 -3.96 -0.09
C SER A 28 1.24 -4.82 -0.29
N LYS A 29 1.19 -6.08 0.14
CA LYS A 29 2.23 -7.11 0.00
C LYS A 29 2.72 -7.37 -1.44
N ALA A 30 2.37 -6.53 -2.41
CA ALA A 30 2.36 -6.80 -3.84
C ALA A 30 3.46 -6.09 -4.65
N SER A 31 4.20 -5.11 -4.12
CA SER A 31 5.31 -4.56 -4.91
C SER A 31 6.46 -5.57 -4.97
N LYS A 32 6.73 -6.08 -6.18
CA LYS A 32 7.87 -6.96 -6.48
C LYS A 32 9.19 -6.38 -5.95
N GLN A 33 9.34 -5.06 -6.00
CA GLN A 33 10.51 -4.31 -5.54
C GLN A 33 10.64 -4.37 -4.01
N ILE A 34 9.52 -4.23 -3.29
CA ILE A 34 9.49 -4.33 -1.83
C ILE A 34 9.73 -5.77 -1.42
N THR A 35 9.14 -6.76 -2.11
CA THR A 35 9.40 -8.18 -1.81
C THR A 35 10.88 -8.54 -1.92
N SER A 36 11.57 -8.03 -2.96
CA SER A 36 13.02 -8.16 -3.09
C SER A 36 13.75 -7.51 -1.91
N LEU A 37 13.39 -6.27 -1.54
CA LEU A 37 13.99 -5.58 -0.39
C LEU A 37 13.68 -6.23 0.97
N THR A 38 12.47 -6.74 1.20
CA THR A 38 12.08 -7.44 2.42
C THR A 38 12.72 -8.82 2.50
N SER A 39 13.04 -9.45 1.36
CA SER A 39 13.80 -10.71 1.35
C SER A 39 15.23 -10.53 1.88
N LEU A 40 15.82 -9.34 1.68
CA LEU A 40 17.12 -8.96 2.24
C LEU A 40 17.06 -8.75 3.77
N LEU A 41 15.87 -8.57 4.36
CA LEU A 41 15.67 -8.41 5.81
C LEU A 41 15.50 -9.74 6.56
N LYS A 42 15.45 -10.88 5.88
CA LYS A 42 15.29 -12.18 6.53
C LYS A 42 16.57 -12.56 7.28
N GLU A 43 16.45 -12.96 8.53
CA GLU A 43 17.56 -13.32 9.45
C GLU A 43 18.54 -14.37 8.90
N GLU A 44 18.16 -15.14 7.88
CA GLU A 44 18.97 -16.23 7.31
C GLU A 44 19.94 -15.81 6.19
N SER A 45 19.95 -14.54 5.76
CA SER A 45 20.88 -14.05 4.71
C SER A 45 21.74 -12.89 5.23
N PRO A 46 23.05 -12.83 4.88
CA PRO A 46 23.82 -11.61 5.08
C PRO A 46 23.14 -10.47 4.29
N PHE A 47 22.87 -9.35 4.97
CA PHE A 47 22.36 -8.15 4.32
C PHE A 47 23.47 -7.56 3.46
N ILE A 48 23.38 -7.78 2.15
CA ILE A 48 24.31 -7.20 1.17
C ILE A 48 23.59 -6.02 0.54
N PHE A 49 24.06 -4.82 0.86
CA PHE A 49 23.58 -3.60 0.22
C PHE A 49 24.39 -3.38 -1.05
N ASP A 50 23.98 -4.06 -2.12
CA ASP A 50 24.58 -3.93 -3.45
C ASP A 50 23.96 -2.79 -4.27
N GLU A 51 24.48 -2.55 -5.48
CA GLU A 51 23.93 -1.53 -6.38
C GLU A 51 22.45 -1.76 -6.73
N GLU A 52 22.00 -3.02 -6.74
CA GLU A 52 20.60 -3.39 -6.99
C GLU A 52 19.70 -2.94 -5.83
N ALA A 53 20.11 -3.20 -4.58
CA ALA A 53 19.42 -2.73 -3.39
C ALA A 53 19.39 -1.20 -3.30
N LEU A 54 20.47 -0.51 -3.69
CA LEU A 54 20.52 0.95 -3.75
C LEU A 54 19.50 1.50 -4.76
N SER A 55 19.49 0.98 -5.99
CA SER A 55 18.53 1.35 -7.04
C SER A 55 17.08 1.12 -6.60
N LEU A 56 16.79 -0.04 -6.02
CA LEU A 56 15.48 -0.36 -5.48
C LEU A 56 15.07 0.58 -4.34
N SER A 57 16.00 0.95 -3.46
CA SER A 57 15.74 1.92 -2.38
C SER A 57 15.38 3.31 -2.91
N GLN A 58 16.00 3.70 -4.01
CA GLN A 58 15.80 5.02 -4.62
C GLN A 58 14.46 5.07 -5.35
N LEU A 59 14.13 4.01 -6.08
CA LEU A 59 12.82 3.82 -6.71
C LEU A 59 11.71 3.76 -5.65
N LEU A 60 11.95 3.12 -4.50
CA LEU A 60 11.01 3.12 -3.38
C LEU A 60 10.78 4.54 -2.81
N LYS A 61 11.84 5.33 -2.63
CA LYS A 61 11.73 6.74 -2.20
C LYS A 61 10.93 7.56 -3.21
N GLU A 62 11.18 7.38 -4.50
CA GLU A 62 10.43 8.05 -5.56
C GLU A 62 8.95 7.63 -5.54
N ALA A 63 8.65 6.35 -5.44
CA ALA A 63 7.27 5.86 -5.37
C ALA A 63 6.51 6.41 -4.15
N LEU A 64 7.17 6.46 -2.98
CA LEU A 64 6.59 7.01 -1.75
C LEU A 64 6.37 8.52 -1.81
N THR A 65 7.27 9.25 -2.45
CA THR A 65 7.18 10.72 -2.56
C THR A 65 6.26 11.18 -3.69
N THR A 66 6.02 10.32 -4.68
CA THR A 66 5.19 10.57 -5.86
C THR A 66 3.79 9.94 -5.74
N ALA A 67 3.54 9.17 -4.66
CA ALA A 67 2.22 8.62 -4.39
C ALA A 67 1.17 9.75 -4.41
N PRO A 68 0.01 9.53 -5.06
CA PRO A 68 -1.02 10.55 -5.14
C PRO A 68 -1.41 10.98 -3.72
N ILE A 69 -1.32 12.28 -3.47
CA ILE A 69 -1.63 12.85 -2.15
C ILE A 69 -3.11 12.61 -1.90
N THR A 70 -3.41 11.73 -0.95
CA THR A 70 -4.77 11.58 -0.47
C THR A 70 -5.21 12.83 0.30
N SER A 71 -6.43 13.25 0.06
CA SER A 71 -7.04 14.39 0.75
C SER A 71 -7.45 13.99 2.15
N ARG A 72 -7.41 14.93 3.10
CA ARG A 72 -8.04 14.70 4.41
C ARG A 72 -9.55 14.65 4.26
N PHE A 73 -10.18 13.74 5.01
CA PHE A 73 -11.63 13.66 5.07
C PHE A 73 -12.26 14.94 5.63
N ASN A 74 -13.30 15.42 4.97
CA ASN A 74 -14.09 16.60 5.32
C ASN A 74 -15.58 16.27 5.27
N HIS A 75 -16.23 16.25 6.44
CA HIS A 75 -17.66 15.97 6.59
C HIS A 75 -18.60 16.93 5.85
N SER A 76 -18.10 18.08 5.38
CA SER A 76 -18.91 19.08 4.67
C SER A 76 -18.96 18.84 3.17
N LEU A 77 -18.12 17.95 2.64
CA LEU A 77 -18.06 17.64 1.22
C LEU A 77 -18.81 16.34 0.93
N PRO A 78 -19.51 16.24 -0.21
CA PRO A 78 -20.05 14.97 -0.66
C PRO A 78 -18.92 13.96 -0.88
N THR A 79 -19.20 12.70 -0.58
CA THR A 79 -18.26 11.59 -0.75
C THR A 79 -18.80 10.57 -1.73
N ASN A 80 -17.91 9.95 -2.49
CA ASN A 80 -18.20 8.82 -3.35
C ASN A 80 -17.36 7.62 -2.91
N VAL A 81 -17.98 6.45 -2.92
CA VAL A 81 -17.31 5.17 -2.67
C VAL A 81 -17.42 4.35 -3.93
N GLU A 82 -16.28 3.99 -4.50
CA GLU A 82 -16.17 3.09 -5.64
C GLU A 82 -15.61 1.76 -5.14
N THR A 83 -16.24 0.66 -5.52
CA THR A 83 -15.80 -0.69 -5.15
C THR A 83 -15.58 -1.53 -6.41
N ASP A 84 -14.60 -2.41 -6.36
CA ASP A 84 -14.32 -3.39 -7.40
C ASP A 84 -14.06 -4.75 -6.75
N ALA A 85 -14.55 -5.81 -7.37
CA ALA A 85 -14.33 -7.17 -6.91
C ALA A 85 -13.64 -8.00 -8.00
N SER A 86 -12.50 -8.59 -7.62
CA SER A 86 -11.82 -9.59 -8.44
C SER A 86 -12.08 -11.00 -7.92
N ASP A 87 -11.60 -12.00 -8.65
CA ASP A 87 -11.66 -13.40 -8.20
C ASP A 87 -10.96 -13.66 -6.85
N TYR A 88 -10.02 -12.78 -6.45
CA TYR A 88 -9.11 -13.03 -5.32
C TYR A 88 -9.14 -11.95 -4.22
N ALA A 89 -9.63 -10.76 -4.53
CA ALA A 89 -9.58 -9.60 -3.65
C ALA A 89 -10.67 -8.60 -4.00
N LEU A 90 -11.05 -7.81 -2.99
CA LEU A 90 -11.90 -6.64 -3.08
C LEU A 90 -11.01 -5.40 -3.03
N GLY A 91 -11.40 -4.34 -3.72
CA GLY A 91 -10.82 -3.02 -3.60
C GLY A 91 -11.90 -1.98 -3.43
N ASP A 92 -11.60 -0.94 -2.66
CA ASP A 92 -12.45 0.23 -2.55
C ASP A 92 -11.66 1.54 -2.54
N LEU A 93 -12.33 2.60 -3.00
CA LEU A 93 -11.83 3.96 -3.07
C LEU A 93 -12.88 4.89 -2.50
N LEU A 94 -12.53 5.53 -1.37
CA LEU A 94 -13.27 6.64 -0.82
C LEU A 94 -12.71 7.96 -1.38
N SER A 95 -13.56 8.78 -1.97
CA SER A 95 -13.19 10.07 -2.56
C SER A 95 -14.15 11.19 -2.18
N HIS A 96 -13.67 12.42 -2.16
CA HIS A 96 -14.52 13.62 -2.13
C HIS A 96 -14.91 14.02 -3.54
N VAL A 97 -16.17 14.39 -3.72
CA VAL A 97 -16.66 14.98 -4.96
C VAL A 97 -16.57 16.50 -4.84
N ASN A 98 -15.85 17.15 -5.74
CA ASN A 98 -15.78 18.61 -5.83
C ASN A 98 -15.97 19.07 -7.29
N ASP A 99 -16.00 20.38 -7.50
CA ASP A 99 -16.19 20.99 -8.83
C ASP A 99 -15.09 20.62 -9.85
N SER A 100 -13.93 20.15 -9.37
CA SER A 100 -12.77 19.74 -10.17
C SER A 100 -12.71 18.22 -10.43
N GLY A 101 -13.60 17.43 -9.82
CA GLY A 101 -13.64 15.96 -9.94
C GLY A 101 -13.57 15.22 -8.60
N ASN A 102 -13.22 13.93 -8.67
CA ASN A 102 -13.07 13.06 -7.49
C ASN A 102 -11.66 13.20 -6.92
N ASN A 103 -11.57 13.62 -5.66
CA ASN A 103 -10.32 13.69 -4.90
C ASN A 103 -10.21 12.47 -3.98
N PRO A 104 -9.26 11.53 -4.21
CA PRO A 104 -9.06 10.37 -3.36
C PRO A 104 -8.77 10.75 -1.91
N ILE A 105 -9.41 10.05 -0.97
CA ILE A 105 -9.20 10.18 0.48
C ILE A 105 -8.50 8.93 1.00
N GLU A 106 -9.01 7.76 0.61
CA GLU A 106 -8.53 6.48 1.11
C GLU A 106 -8.73 5.41 0.05
N PHE A 107 -7.78 4.49 0.01
CA PHE A 107 -7.85 3.27 -0.77
C PHE A 107 -7.74 2.12 0.22
N ASP A 108 -8.68 1.19 0.18
CA ASP A 108 -8.58 -0.06 0.91
C ASP A 108 -8.66 -1.25 -0.04
N SER A 109 -8.05 -2.36 0.40
CA SER A 109 -8.09 -3.60 -0.36
C SER A 109 -8.11 -4.79 0.59
N HIS A 110 -9.03 -5.71 0.35
CA HIS A 110 -9.20 -6.90 1.17
C HIS A 110 -8.98 -8.15 0.35
N LYS A 111 -8.08 -9.02 0.81
CA LYS A 111 -7.88 -10.31 0.18
C LYS A 111 -8.97 -11.27 0.63
N LEU A 112 -9.69 -11.86 -0.31
CA LEU A 112 -10.76 -12.81 -0.02
C LEU A 112 -10.24 -14.01 0.76
N LEU A 113 -10.99 -14.38 1.80
CA LEU A 113 -10.76 -15.59 2.59
C LEU A 113 -11.13 -16.84 1.76
N PRO A 114 -10.60 -18.03 2.12
CA PRO A 114 -10.92 -19.26 1.39
C PRO A 114 -12.40 -19.57 1.23
N ALA A 115 -13.23 -19.14 2.19
CA ALA A 115 -14.68 -19.26 2.09
C ALA A 115 -15.27 -18.27 1.06
N GLU A 116 -14.81 -17.02 1.08
CA GLU A 116 -15.29 -15.93 0.23
C GLU A 116 -14.85 -16.09 -1.23
N LEU A 117 -13.77 -16.82 -1.49
CA LEU A 117 -13.34 -17.18 -2.85
C LEU A 117 -14.42 -17.99 -3.61
N ASN A 118 -15.24 -18.76 -2.89
CA ASN A 118 -16.30 -19.60 -3.48
C ASN A 118 -17.59 -18.82 -3.76
N TYR A 119 -17.66 -17.54 -3.42
CA TYR A 119 -18.82 -16.71 -3.72
C TYR A 119 -18.93 -16.46 -5.23
N GLU A 120 -20.16 -16.34 -5.71
CA GLU A 120 -20.43 -15.93 -7.08
C GLU A 120 -20.02 -14.47 -7.28
N ILE A 121 -19.79 -14.05 -8.53
CA ILE A 121 -19.27 -12.69 -8.81
C ILE A 121 -20.14 -11.59 -8.21
N HIS A 122 -21.47 -11.71 -8.30
CA HIS A 122 -22.40 -10.72 -7.75
C HIS A 122 -22.40 -10.67 -6.20
N GLU A 123 -22.11 -11.79 -5.54
CA GLU A 123 -21.94 -11.84 -4.09
C GLU A 123 -20.61 -11.19 -3.67
N LYS A 124 -19.55 -11.36 -4.47
CA LYS A 124 -18.27 -10.68 -4.26
C LYS A 124 -18.39 -9.17 -4.43
N GLU A 125 -19.10 -8.70 -5.45
CA GLU A 125 -19.41 -7.27 -5.64
C GLU A 125 -20.16 -6.70 -4.42
N LEU A 126 -21.20 -7.41 -3.95
CA LEU A 126 -21.95 -7.00 -2.75
C LEU A 126 -21.06 -7.00 -1.50
N LEU A 127 -20.18 -7.99 -1.36
CA LEU A 127 -19.22 -8.06 -0.27
C LEU A 127 -18.25 -6.88 -0.32
N GLY A 128 -17.81 -6.44 -1.51
CA GLY A 128 -17.01 -5.23 -1.71
C GLY A 128 -17.69 -3.99 -1.14
N ILE A 129 -18.99 -3.80 -1.45
CA ILE A 129 -19.79 -2.69 -0.91
C ILE A 129 -19.88 -2.76 0.63
N VAL A 130 -20.17 -3.94 1.18
CA VAL A 130 -20.27 -4.12 2.64
C VAL A 130 -18.94 -3.87 3.32
N TRP A 131 -17.83 -4.27 2.69
CA TRP A 131 -16.49 -4.05 3.18
C TRP A 131 -16.15 -2.56 3.24
N ALA A 132 -16.36 -1.85 2.13
CA ALA A 132 -16.08 -0.41 2.04
C ALA A 132 -16.86 0.42 3.07
N LEU A 133 -18.08 0.01 3.43
CA LEU A 133 -18.93 0.72 4.41
C LEU A 133 -18.66 0.36 5.87
N LYS A 134 -17.75 -0.57 6.15
CA LYS A 134 -17.47 -1.06 7.50
C LYS A 134 -16.43 -0.23 8.26
N HIS A 135 -15.68 0.60 7.56
CA HIS A 135 -14.60 1.44 8.09
C HIS A 135 -15.09 2.77 8.66
#